data_AF-A0A550GIG2-F1
#
_entry.id   AF-A0A550GIG2-F1
#
_cell.length_a   1.000
_cell.length_b   1.000
_cell.length_c   1.000
_cell.angle_alpha   90.00
_cell.angle_beta   90.00
_cell.angle_gamma   90.00
#
_symmetry.space_group_name_H-M   'P 1'
#
loop_
_entity.id
_entity.type
_entity.pdbx_description
1 polymer ?
#
loop_
_entity_poly.entity_id
_entity_poly.type
_entity_poly.pdbx_seq_one_letter_code
_entity_poly.pdbx_strand_id
1 'polypeptide(L)'
;MVKIVEDVFSKGFLKVHENDTLSSCLSLFKKEKPPVLAVLDNEGRYKGVISRKWIIRSSLATSATKVSTFTRPAPAVTLQDSLSKVAKLMIESEIRQLPVYSGEKLLGFVTDEAVIHGAVMERWGNIRVEEIMTKKPFVIEEDESLGAVLSLFRGEGISHVPIVKDGKLVGIVSIYDIIENVFQPRQVQRVGERGGEKVPVLSVPAKGIMVKPVITVLPETKLRDAAEQMHKFDISSLVIVSKGRPVGIVTKRDFLEPLAQMETPVRRLMVQFSVKDVEIDEIQRGFIMEDFESFTHRYGETLESGTLFVYMKTHGTNFKGDQLIHCRLQFRTRKGSFFSSGEGYGVEQTFRV
;
A
#
# COMPACT_ATOMS: atom_id res chain seq x y z
N MET A 1 -0.60 -11.96 19.90
CA MET A 1 -1.78 -12.20 19.06
C MET A 1 -1.56 -11.36 17.83
N VAL A 2 -1.60 -11.93 16.63
CA VAL A 2 -1.42 -11.14 15.40
C VAL A 2 -2.63 -10.23 15.27
N LYS A 3 -2.42 -8.91 15.30
CA LYS A 3 -3.53 -7.97 15.12
C LYS A 3 -4.17 -8.10 13.74
N ILE A 4 -5.49 -7.96 13.73
CA ILE A 4 -6.35 -7.94 12.54
C ILE A 4 -7.03 -6.58 12.40
N VAL A 5 -7.75 -6.37 11.29
CA VAL A 5 -8.51 -5.13 11.06
C VAL A 5 -9.48 -4.82 12.19
N GLU A 6 -10.14 -5.84 12.78
CA GLU A 6 -11.06 -5.68 13.91
C GLU A 6 -10.47 -4.90 15.09
N ASP A 7 -9.16 -5.06 15.34
CA ASP A 7 -8.47 -4.45 16.47
C ASP A 7 -8.17 -2.95 16.29
N VAL A 8 -8.21 -2.44 15.05
CA VAL A 8 -7.65 -1.11 14.72
C VAL A 8 -8.58 -0.22 13.87
N PHE A 9 -9.65 -0.76 13.29
CA PHE A 9 -10.54 0.05 12.45
C PHE A 9 -11.39 1.04 13.26
N SER A 10 -11.85 2.10 12.60
CA SER A 10 -12.76 3.09 13.17
C SER A 10 -14.10 3.09 12.43
N LYS A 11 -15.20 3.19 13.18
CA LYS A 11 -16.54 3.41 12.61
C LYS A 11 -16.73 4.83 12.08
N GLY A 12 -15.96 5.79 12.60
CA GLY A 12 -16.03 7.20 12.20
C GLY A 12 -15.09 7.50 11.04
N PHE A 13 -15.57 8.25 10.06
CA PHE A 13 -14.77 8.69 8.92
C PHE A 13 -15.27 10.04 8.40
N LEU A 14 -14.33 10.85 7.93
CA LEU A 14 -14.66 12.08 7.24
C LEU A 14 -15.16 11.76 5.83
N LYS A 15 -16.26 12.42 5.47
CA LYS A 15 -17.02 12.11 4.26
C LYS A 15 -17.41 13.38 3.52
N VAL A 16 -17.54 13.24 2.21
CA VAL A 16 -18.07 14.23 1.29
C VAL A 16 -19.09 13.54 0.39
N HIS A 17 -19.96 14.32 -0.22
CA HIS A 17 -20.94 13.86 -1.17
C HIS A 17 -20.39 13.98 -2.60
N GLU A 18 -20.78 13.07 -3.50
CA GLU A 18 -20.25 13.03 -4.87
C GLU A 18 -20.54 14.30 -5.70
N ASN A 19 -21.61 15.01 -5.33
CA ASN A 19 -22.01 16.28 -5.93
C ASN A 19 -21.41 17.51 -5.25
N ASP A 20 -20.64 17.34 -4.16
CA ASP A 20 -19.90 18.44 -3.55
C ASP A 20 -18.85 18.98 -4.53
N THR A 21 -18.44 20.23 -4.33
CA THR A 21 -17.39 20.86 -5.13
C THR A 21 -16.01 20.55 -4.58
N LEU A 22 -14.99 20.57 -5.45
CA LEU A 22 -13.60 20.44 -5.01
C LEU A 22 -13.18 21.55 -4.04
N SER A 23 -13.75 22.76 -4.13
CA SER A 23 -13.46 23.84 -3.17
C SER A 23 -13.89 23.49 -1.73
N SER A 24 -15.09 22.93 -1.56
CA SER A 24 -15.57 22.47 -0.26
C SER A 24 -14.74 21.29 0.26
N CYS A 25 -14.40 20.35 -0.62
CA CYS A 25 -13.55 19.20 -0.32
C CYS A 25 -12.14 19.61 0.12
N LEU A 26 -11.49 20.55 -0.59
CA LEU A 26 -10.18 21.10 -0.23
C LEU A 26 -10.22 21.86 1.10
N SER A 27 -11.32 22.55 1.40
CA SER A 27 -11.50 23.23 2.69
C SER A 27 -11.55 22.24 3.84
N LEU A 28 -12.22 21.09 3.65
CA LEU A 28 -12.25 20.01 4.63
C LEU A 28 -10.87 19.38 4.82
N PHE A 29 -10.12 19.14 3.73
CA PHE A 29 -8.73 18.69 3.82
C PHE A 29 -7.83 19.65 4.61
N LYS A 30 -8.03 20.96 4.45
CA LYS A 30 -7.25 21.98 5.16
C LYS A 30 -7.56 22.00 6.66
N LYS A 31 -8.83 21.84 7.02
CA LYS A 31 -9.31 21.92 8.41
C LYS A 31 -9.01 20.66 9.21
N GLU A 32 -9.32 19.50 8.65
CA GLU A 32 -9.32 18.23 9.38
C GLU A 32 -8.12 17.32 9.03
N LYS A 33 -7.38 17.67 7.96
CA LYS A 33 -6.19 16.94 7.46
C LYS A 33 -6.32 15.41 7.32
N PRO A 34 -7.45 14.84 6.87
CA PRO A 34 -7.51 13.41 6.65
C PRO A 34 -6.59 12.98 5.50
N PRO A 35 -6.10 11.72 5.53
CA PRO A 35 -5.33 11.16 4.41
C PRO A 35 -6.16 11.09 3.11
N VAL A 36 -7.45 10.73 3.23
CA VAL A 36 -8.45 10.75 2.15
C VAL A 36 -9.84 11.04 2.75
N LEU A 37 -10.81 11.38 1.91
CA LEU A 37 -12.21 11.52 2.30
C LEU A 37 -13.04 10.40 1.66
N ALA A 38 -13.97 9.81 2.42
CA ALA A 38 -14.95 8.89 1.86
C ALA A 38 -15.98 9.66 1.02
N VAL A 39 -16.31 9.14 -0.15
CA VAL A 39 -17.29 9.74 -1.05
C VAL A 39 -18.57 8.94 -0.99
N LEU A 40 -19.68 9.63 -0.70
CA LEU A 40 -21.02 9.06 -0.71
C LEU A 40 -21.80 9.46 -1.96
N ASP A 41 -22.67 8.57 -2.44
CA ASP A 41 -23.65 8.87 -3.47
C ASP A 41 -24.90 9.58 -2.91
N ASN A 42 -25.85 9.91 -3.80
CA ASN A 42 -27.13 10.54 -3.44
C ASN A 42 -27.98 9.75 -2.43
N GLU A 43 -27.78 8.44 -2.34
CA GLU A 43 -28.50 7.55 -1.43
C GLU A 43 -27.73 7.36 -0.10
N GLY A 44 -26.57 8.03 0.06
CA GLY A 44 -25.70 7.90 1.22
C GLY A 44 -24.82 6.65 1.22
N ARG A 45 -24.77 5.90 0.10
CA ARG A 45 -23.92 4.71 -0.04
C ARG A 45 -22.50 5.11 -0.37
N TYR A 46 -21.54 4.33 0.12
CA TYR A 46 -20.14 4.54 -0.19
C TYR A 46 -19.82 4.23 -1.65
N LYS A 47 -19.18 5.18 -2.33
CA LYS A 47 -18.80 5.11 -3.75
C LYS A 47 -17.30 4.97 -3.96
N GLY A 48 -16.49 5.43 -3.02
CA GLY A 48 -15.03 5.43 -3.14
C GLY A 48 -14.38 6.46 -2.23
N VAL A 49 -13.14 6.80 -2.53
CA VAL A 49 -12.38 7.83 -1.80
C VAL A 49 -11.93 8.93 -2.75
N ILE A 50 -11.63 10.08 -2.19
CA ILE A 50 -10.91 11.16 -2.87
C ILE A 50 -9.70 11.55 -2.03
N SER A 51 -8.55 11.72 -2.67
CA SER A 51 -7.34 12.20 -2.01
C SER A 51 -7.00 13.62 -2.46
N ARG A 52 -6.43 14.38 -1.53
CA ARG A 52 -5.91 15.72 -1.82
C ARG A 52 -4.86 15.71 -2.94
N LYS A 53 -3.95 14.73 -2.93
CA LYS A 53 -2.87 14.56 -3.95
C LYS A 53 -3.45 14.47 -5.37
N TRP A 54 -4.60 13.82 -5.55
CA TRP A 54 -5.23 13.67 -6.86
C TRP A 54 -5.87 14.96 -7.36
N ILE A 55 -6.43 15.77 -6.46
CA ILE A 55 -7.01 17.07 -6.79
C ILE A 55 -5.90 18.02 -7.27
N ILE A 56 -4.82 18.15 -6.49
CA ILE A 56 -3.77 19.14 -6.79
C ILE A 56 -2.91 18.75 -8.00
N ARG A 57 -2.69 17.46 -8.25
CA ARG A 57 -1.95 17.02 -9.45
C ARG A 57 -2.74 17.22 -10.75
N SER A 58 -4.03 17.56 -10.67
CA SER A 58 -4.86 17.80 -11.84
C SER A 58 -4.82 19.28 -12.23
N SER A 59 -4.09 19.59 -13.28
CA SER A 59 -4.03 20.94 -13.89
C SER A 59 -5.37 21.42 -14.47
N LEU A 60 -6.38 20.54 -14.52
CA LEU A 60 -7.70 20.80 -15.13
C LEU A 60 -8.81 21.00 -14.08
N ALA A 61 -8.51 20.86 -12.79
CA ALA A 61 -9.52 20.93 -11.73
C ALA A 61 -9.91 22.38 -11.44
N THR A 62 -11.16 22.75 -11.74
CA THR A 62 -11.73 24.04 -11.30
C THR A 62 -12.32 23.91 -9.90
N SER A 63 -12.45 25.03 -9.18
CA SER A 63 -13.10 25.05 -7.86
C SER A 63 -14.54 24.53 -7.89
N ALA A 64 -15.23 24.62 -9.03
CA ALA A 64 -16.60 24.17 -9.24
C ALA A 64 -16.72 22.70 -9.70
N THR A 65 -15.60 22.05 -10.04
CA THR A 65 -15.61 20.64 -10.45
C THR A 65 -16.17 19.79 -9.32
N LYS A 66 -16.98 18.77 -9.67
CA LYS A 66 -17.58 17.87 -8.69
C LYS A 66 -16.57 16.88 -8.13
N VAL A 67 -16.75 16.48 -6.87
CA VAL A 67 -15.94 15.45 -6.21
C VAL A 67 -15.94 14.14 -7.00
N SER A 68 -17.08 13.74 -7.58
CA SER A 68 -17.22 12.52 -8.39
C SER A 68 -16.19 12.38 -9.51
N THR A 69 -15.68 13.49 -10.08
CA THR A 69 -14.67 13.49 -11.14
C THR A 69 -13.32 12.94 -10.68
N PHE A 70 -13.01 13.05 -9.38
CA PHE A 70 -11.74 12.63 -8.79
C PHE A 70 -11.88 11.46 -7.81
N THR A 71 -13.10 10.95 -7.62
CA THR A 71 -13.37 9.77 -6.81
C THR A 71 -12.73 8.54 -7.45
N ARG A 72 -12.06 7.73 -6.63
CA ARG A 72 -11.51 6.44 -7.04
C ARG A 72 -12.03 5.32 -6.13
N PRO A 73 -12.22 4.11 -6.66
CA PRO A 73 -12.49 2.96 -5.81
C PRO A 73 -11.28 2.70 -4.90
N ALA A 74 -11.54 2.32 -3.66
CA ALA A 74 -10.52 1.84 -2.74
C ALA A 74 -10.70 0.34 -2.50
N PRO A 75 -9.62 -0.45 -2.41
CA PRO A 75 -9.71 -1.85 -2.01
C PRO A 75 -10.45 -2.02 -0.69
N ALA A 76 -11.43 -2.92 -0.65
CA ALA A 76 -12.17 -3.25 0.55
C ALA A 76 -11.43 -4.32 1.37
N VAL A 77 -11.57 -4.23 2.69
CA VAL A 77 -11.07 -5.23 3.64
C VAL A 77 -12.18 -5.67 4.59
N THR A 78 -12.01 -6.83 5.22
CA THR A 78 -12.93 -7.37 6.22
C THR A 78 -12.33 -7.29 7.62
N LEU A 79 -13.14 -7.47 8.66
CA LEU A 79 -12.68 -7.48 10.06
C LEU A 79 -11.58 -8.53 10.31
N GLN A 80 -11.58 -9.63 9.54
CA GLN A 80 -10.67 -10.76 9.71
C GLN A 80 -9.38 -10.63 8.89
N ASP A 81 -9.25 -9.57 8.08
CA ASP A 81 -8.03 -9.36 7.30
C ASP A 81 -6.84 -9.00 8.19
N SER A 82 -5.66 -9.49 7.83
CA SER A 82 -4.40 -9.18 8.50
C SER A 82 -3.97 -7.73 8.25
N LEU A 83 -3.23 -7.13 9.19
CA LEU A 83 -2.61 -5.82 8.97
C LEU A 83 -1.60 -5.83 7.82
N SER A 84 -0.94 -6.97 7.57
CA SER A 84 -0.02 -7.17 6.45
C SER A 84 -0.73 -7.08 5.09
N LYS A 85 -1.91 -7.70 4.95
CA LYS A 85 -2.77 -7.57 3.77
C LYS A 85 -3.19 -6.13 3.53
N VAL A 86 -3.60 -5.44 4.59
CA VAL A 86 -3.99 -4.03 4.53
C VAL A 86 -2.81 -3.18 4.07
N ALA A 87 -1.63 -3.36 4.65
CA ALA A 87 -0.41 -2.64 4.26
C ALA A 87 -0.08 -2.84 2.78
N LYS A 88 -0.17 -4.08 2.30
CA LYS A 88 0.03 -4.41 0.88
C LYS A 88 -0.96 -3.67 -0.02
N LEU A 89 -2.25 -3.74 0.30
CA LEU A 89 -3.29 -3.04 -0.47
C LEU A 89 -3.08 -1.52 -0.48
N MET A 90 -2.66 -0.92 0.65
CA MET A 90 -2.37 0.51 0.74
C MET A 90 -1.18 0.91 -0.14
N ILE A 91 -0.13 0.09 -0.19
CA ILE A 91 1.05 0.32 -1.04
C ILE A 91 0.69 0.19 -2.52
N GLU A 92 0.00 -0.89 -2.91
CA GLU A 92 -0.35 -1.18 -4.30
C GLU A 92 -1.34 -0.17 -4.88
N SER A 93 -2.30 0.30 -4.06
CA SER A 93 -3.31 1.28 -4.48
C SER A 93 -2.89 2.74 -4.31
N GLU A 94 -1.80 3.01 -3.57
CA GLU A 94 -1.44 4.33 -3.03
C GLU A 94 -2.56 5.01 -2.21
N ILE A 95 -3.47 4.22 -1.62
CA ILE A 95 -4.58 4.74 -0.80
C ILE A 95 -4.29 4.43 0.66
N ARG A 96 -4.20 5.47 1.49
CA ARG A 96 -3.80 5.40 2.91
C ARG A 96 -4.96 5.10 3.87
N GLN A 97 -6.16 4.86 3.36
CA GLN A 97 -7.35 4.55 4.15
C GLN A 97 -8.31 3.68 3.34
N LEU A 98 -8.64 2.51 3.87
CA LEU A 98 -9.42 1.48 3.17
C LEU A 98 -10.76 1.24 3.88
N PRO A 99 -11.87 1.06 3.14
CA PRO A 99 -13.18 0.75 3.73
C PRO A 99 -13.21 -0.67 4.29
N VAL A 100 -13.83 -0.82 5.46
CA VAL A 100 -13.98 -2.09 6.19
C VAL A 100 -15.43 -2.57 6.10
N TYR A 101 -15.63 -3.79 5.63
CA TYR A 101 -16.94 -4.39 5.41
C TYR A 101 -17.19 -5.63 6.26
N SER A 102 -18.47 -5.90 6.52
CA SER A 102 -18.99 -7.20 6.92
C SER A 102 -20.14 -7.57 6.00
N GLY A 103 -19.90 -8.53 5.10
CA GLY A 103 -20.76 -8.75 3.94
C GLY A 103 -20.86 -7.49 3.08
N GLU A 104 -22.08 -7.05 2.79
CA GLU A 104 -22.34 -5.82 2.01
C GLU A 104 -22.34 -4.54 2.86
N LYS A 105 -22.28 -4.67 4.20
CA LYS A 105 -22.39 -3.53 5.10
C LYS A 105 -21.02 -2.88 5.34
N LEU A 106 -20.90 -1.61 5.00
CA LEU A 106 -19.76 -0.78 5.39
C LEU A 106 -19.81 -0.55 6.92
N LEU A 107 -18.79 -1.01 7.63
CA LEU A 107 -18.66 -0.84 9.07
C LEU A 107 -17.85 0.40 9.45
N GLY A 108 -16.89 0.79 8.62
CA GLY A 108 -15.93 1.83 8.95
C GLY A 108 -14.73 1.85 8.00
N PHE A 109 -13.60 2.37 8.48
CA PHE A 109 -12.35 2.46 7.72
C PHE A 109 -11.15 2.10 8.58
N VAL A 110 -10.11 1.61 7.93
CA VAL A 110 -8.78 1.43 8.51
C VAL A 110 -7.79 2.36 7.82
N THR A 111 -6.98 3.08 8.59
CA THR A 111 -5.96 4.02 8.09
C THR A 111 -4.57 3.41 8.20
N ASP A 112 -3.64 3.91 7.38
CA ASP A 112 -2.22 3.53 7.47
C ASP A 112 -1.66 3.76 8.88
N GLU A 113 -2.08 4.84 9.54
CA GLU A 113 -1.72 5.16 10.90
C GLU A 113 -2.19 4.11 11.91
N ALA A 114 -3.44 3.65 11.77
CA ALA A 114 -3.98 2.59 12.61
C ALA A 114 -3.24 1.25 12.38
N VAL A 115 -2.89 0.95 11.12
CA VAL A 115 -2.08 -0.22 10.75
C VAL A 115 -0.68 -0.15 11.37
N ILE A 116 0.01 0.98 11.20
CA ILE A 116 1.36 1.20 11.74
C ILE A 116 1.33 1.10 13.26
N HIS A 117 0.42 1.83 13.91
CA HIS A 117 0.26 1.80 15.37
C HIS A 117 -0.07 0.39 15.89
N GLY A 118 -0.96 -0.34 15.18
CA GLY A 118 -1.26 -1.73 15.45
C GLY A 118 -0.01 -2.62 15.44
N ALA A 119 0.76 -2.54 14.37
CA ALA A 119 1.96 -3.35 14.15
C ALA A 119 3.13 -3.02 15.10
N VAL A 120 3.44 -1.73 15.33
CA VAL A 120 4.58 -1.34 16.18
C VAL A 120 4.34 -1.64 17.66
N MET A 121 3.09 -1.76 18.11
CA MET A 121 2.79 -2.16 19.50
C MET A 121 3.06 -3.65 19.77
N GLU A 122 3.40 -4.44 18.74
CA GLU A 122 3.84 -5.83 18.88
C GLU A 122 5.38 -5.95 18.90
N ARG A 123 5.92 -7.09 18.41
CA ARG A 123 7.37 -7.37 18.39
C ARG A 123 8.17 -6.37 17.55
N TRP A 124 7.54 -5.81 16.52
CA TRP A 124 8.14 -4.86 15.58
C TRP A 124 8.58 -3.55 16.23
N GLY A 125 7.93 -3.12 17.31
CA GLY A 125 8.25 -1.86 17.96
C GLY A 125 9.63 -1.78 18.58
N ASN A 126 10.39 -2.88 18.66
CA ASN A 126 11.75 -2.90 19.19
C ASN A 126 12.85 -2.80 18.11
N ILE A 127 12.48 -2.93 16.83
CA ILE A 127 13.40 -2.71 15.70
C ILE A 127 13.89 -1.26 15.74
N ARG A 128 15.14 -1.02 15.35
CA ARG A 128 15.71 0.34 15.30
C ARG A 128 15.37 1.00 13.97
N VAL A 129 15.15 2.31 13.96
CA VAL A 129 14.82 3.05 12.73
C VAL A 129 15.88 2.89 11.64
N GLU A 130 17.16 2.72 12.02
CA GLU A 130 18.25 2.51 11.07
C GLU A 130 18.13 1.23 10.21
N GLU A 131 17.32 0.26 10.65
CA GLU A 131 17.11 -1.01 9.98
C GLU A 131 16.13 -0.87 8.79
N ILE A 132 15.23 0.11 8.84
CA ILE A 132 14.22 0.35 7.79
C ILE A 132 14.38 1.69 7.06
N MET A 133 15.18 2.62 7.60
CA MET A 133 15.31 3.95 7.01
C MET A 133 15.93 3.89 5.62
N THR A 134 15.51 4.83 4.76
CA THR A 134 16.28 5.15 3.56
C THR A 134 17.58 5.83 3.98
N LYS A 135 18.71 5.12 3.80
CA LYS A 135 20.06 5.61 4.13
C LYS A 135 20.54 6.64 3.11
N LYS A 136 21.33 7.63 3.56
CA LYS A 136 21.87 8.70 2.69
C LYS A 136 20.76 9.38 1.88
N PRO A 137 19.78 10.01 2.55
CA PRO A 137 18.67 10.64 1.86
C PRO A 137 19.20 11.73 0.92
N PHE A 138 18.51 11.96 -0.19
CA PHE A 138 18.71 13.19 -0.96
C PHE A 138 18.52 14.40 -0.05
N VAL A 139 19.33 15.43 -0.23
CA VAL A 139 19.25 16.69 0.51
C VAL A 139 19.30 17.85 -0.47
N ILE A 140 18.80 18.99 -0.05
CA ILE A 140 18.84 20.26 -0.80
C ILE A 140 19.46 21.33 0.10
N GLU A 141 20.41 22.11 -0.40
CA GLU A 141 20.99 23.25 0.32
C GLU A 141 19.96 24.38 0.47
N GLU A 142 20.01 25.13 1.57
CA GLU A 142 18.94 26.06 1.96
C GLU A 142 18.72 27.22 0.96
N ASP A 143 19.72 27.52 0.14
CA ASP A 143 19.67 28.56 -0.90
C ASP A 143 19.27 28.05 -2.28
N GLU A 144 19.16 26.73 -2.47
CA GLU A 144 18.66 26.15 -3.72
C GLU A 144 17.17 26.46 -3.92
N SER A 145 16.75 26.50 -5.18
CA SER A 145 15.41 26.97 -5.56
C SER A 145 14.31 25.93 -5.33
N LEU A 146 13.06 26.38 -5.20
CA LEU A 146 11.87 25.53 -5.25
C LEU A 146 11.82 24.69 -6.55
N GLY A 147 12.30 25.23 -7.67
CA GLY A 147 12.46 24.48 -8.91
C GLY A 147 13.33 23.24 -8.75
N ALA A 148 14.44 23.33 -8.00
CA ALA A 148 15.30 22.19 -7.68
C ALA A 148 14.57 21.15 -6.83
N VAL A 149 13.84 21.59 -5.79
CA VAL A 149 13.01 20.70 -4.96
C VAL A 149 11.96 19.96 -5.79
N LEU A 150 11.22 20.67 -6.65
CA LEU A 150 10.19 20.09 -7.52
C LEU A 150 10.79 19.12 -8.56
N SER A 151 11.98 19.44 -9.07
CA SER A 151 12.73 18.56 -9.99
C SER A 151 13.11 17.26 -9.27
N LEU A 152 13.67 17.35 -8.07
CA LEU A 152 14.03 16.19 -7.25
C LEU A 152 12.82 15.31 -6.93
N PHE A 153 11.70 15.90 -6.51
CA PHE A 153 10.46 15.16 -6.23
C PHE A 153 9.93 14.41 -7.46
N ARG A 154 10.08 15.00 -8.66
CA ARG A 154 9.65 14.37 -9.90
C ARG A 154 10.63 13.28 -10.36
N GLY A 155 11.93 13.56 -10.32
CA GLY A 155 12.98 12.68 -10.80
C GLY A 155 13.11 11.42 -9.95
N GLU A 156 13.07 11.58 -8.63
CA GLU A 156 13.30 10.49 -7.67
C GLU A 156 12.00 9.89 -7.12
N GLY A 157 10.84 10.44 -7.49
CA GLY A 157 9.54 9.97 -7.00
C GLY A 157 9.31 10.19 -5.49
N ILE A 158 10.13 11.02 -4.84
CA ILE A 158 10.02 11.32 -3.41
C ILE A 158 9.05 12.48 -3.13
N SER A 159 8.61 12.59 -1.88
CA SER A 159 7.62 13.60 -1.45
C SER A 159 8.10 14.48 -0.30
N HIS A 160 9.30 14.21 0.22
CA HIS A 160 9.92 14.91 1.34
C HIS A 160 11.42 15.01 1.06
N VAL A 161 12.03 16.13 1.41
CA VAL A 161 13.48 16.32 1.31
C VAL A 161 14.00 17.12 2.52
N PRO A 162 15.01 16.62 3.24
CA PRO A 162 15.74 17.40 4.23
C PRO A 162 16.49 18.57 3.58
N ILE A 163 16.38 19.74 4.20
CA ILE A 163 17.09 20.94 3.81
C ILE A 163 18.30 21.13 4.72
N VAL A 164 19.46 21.35 4.12
CA VAL A 164 20.74 21.46 4.82
C VAL A 164 21.38 22.84 4.61
N LYS A 165 22.28 23.19 5.53
CA LYS A 165 23.22 24.30 5.39
C LYS A 165 24.58 23.80 5.88
N ASP A 166 25.60 23.85 5.04
CA ASP A 166 26.94 23.34 5.36
C ASP A 166 26.89 21.86 5.82
N GLY A 167 25.99 21.08 5.21
CA GLY A 167 25.73 19.68 5.54
C GLY A 167 24.99 19.43 6.87
N LYS A 168 24.60 20.47 7.62
CA LYS A 168 23.77 20.34 8.83
C LYS A 168 22.29 20.49 8.49
N LEU A 169 21.44 19.71 9.13
CA LEU A 169 19.99 19.81 8.93
C LEU A 169 19.45 21.15 9.46
N VAL A 170 18.76 21.91 8.61
CA VAL A 170 18.14 23.20 8.97
C VAL A 170 16.63 23.25 8.74
N GLY A 171 16.07 22.32 7.96
CA GLY A 171 14.63 22.23 7.70
C GLY A 171 14.24 20.97 6.95
N ILE A 172 12.95 20.86 6.62
CA ILE A 172 12.42 19.85 5.71
C ILE A 172 11.38 20.50 4.81
N VAL A 173 11.30 20.06 3.56
CA VAL A 173 10.21 20.43 2.64
C VAL A 173 9.49 19.17 2.22
N SER A 174 8.17 19.17 2.32
CA SER A 174 7.30 18.16 1.72
C SER A 174 6.54 18.71 0.51
N ILE A 175 6.00 17.81 -0.31
CA ILE A 175 5.08 18.20 -1.39
C ILE A 175 3.85 18.93 -0.82
N TYR A 176 3.42 18.57 0.39
CA TYR A 176 2.31 19.21 1.08
C TYR A 176 2.62 20.68 1.38
N ASP A 177 3.82 20.98 1.88
CA ASP A 177 4.24 22.34 2.23
C ASP A 177 4.29 23.24 1.00
N ILE A 178 4.78 22.71 -0.12
CA ILE A 178 4.84 23.43 -1.40
C ILE A 178 3.42 23.79 -1.86
N ILE A 179 2.51 22.83 -1.81
CA ILE A 179 1.13 23.02 -2.25
C ILE A 179 0.41 24.04 -1.35
N GLU A 180 0.61 23.96 -0.03
CA GLU A 180 -0.08 24.82 0.93
C GLU A 180 0.46 26.24 0.99
N ASN A 181 1.78 26.38 1.01
CA ASN A 181 2.42 27.65 1.35
C ASN A 181 2.83 28.45 0.11
N VAL A 182 2.92 27.81 -1.05
CA VAL A 182 3.42 28.45 -2.28
C VAL A 182 2.33 28.60 -3.35
N PHE A 183 1.55 27.56 -3.60
CA PHE A 183 0.59 27.54 -4.71
C PHE A 183 -0.83 27.98 -4.34
N GLN A 184 -1.10 28.37 -3.09
CA GLN A 184 -2.38 29.02 -2.76
C GLN A 184 -2.43 30.44 -3.37
N PRO A 185 -3.53 30.82 -4.05
CA PRO A 185 -3.72 32.20 -4.47
C PRO A 185 -3.80 33.08 -3.22
N ARG A 186 -2.81 33.95 -3.02
CA ARG A 186 -2.93 35.08 -2.08
C ARG A 186 -4.17 35.87 -2.51
N GLN A 187 -5.28 35.67 -1.79
CA GLN A 187 -6.44 36.53 -1.92
C GLN A 187 -6.03 37.95 -1.58
N VAL A 188 -6.22 38.82 -2.58
CA VAL A 188 -6.25 40.29 -2.52
C VAL A 188 -4.90 40.95 -2.20
N GLN A 189 -4.17 41.34 -3.26
CA GLN A 189 -3.32 42.53 -3.19
C GLN A 189 -4.17 43.67 -2.63
N ARG A 190 -3.82 44.19 -1.46
CA ARG A 190 -4.47 45.38 -0.93
C ARG A 190 -4.09 46.55 -1.83
N VAL A 191 -5.08 47.37 -2.18
CA VAL A 191 -4.89 48.63 -2.92
C VAL A 191 -3.84 49.46 -2.18
N GLY A 192 -2.66 49.63 -2.78
CA GLY A 192 -1.55 50.41 -2.20
C GLY A 192 -0.19 49.69 -2.11
N GLU A 193 -0.11 48.38 -2.34
CA GLU A 193 1.19 47.70 -2.47
C GLU A 193 1.86 48.11 -3.79
N ARG A 194 2.88 48.98 -3.69
CA ARG A 194 3.75 49.31 -4.84
C ARG A 194 4.36 48.01 -5.36
N GLY A 195 4.13 47.74 -6.65
CA GLY A 195 4.58 46.52 -7.32
C GLY A 195 6.09 46.31 -7.16
N GLY A 196 6.46 45.43 -6.23
CA GLY A 196 7.77 44.80 -6.25
C GLY A 196 7.84 43.84 -7.45
N GLU A 197 9.05 43.65 -7.99
CA GLU A 197 9.30 42.60 -8.98
C GLU A 197 8.69 41.28 -8.48
N LYS A 198 7.83 40.67 -9.30
CA LYS A 198 7.31 39.33 -9.01
C LYS A 198 8.49 38.37 -9.10
N VAL A 199 9.10 38.04 -7.96
CA VAL A 199 10.06 36.94 -7.88
C VAL A 199 9.38 35.70 -8.47
N PRO A 200 9.95 35.08 -9.52
CA PRO A 200 9.38 33.85 -10.07
C PRO A 200 9.19 32.82 -8.95
N VAL A 201 8.00 32.24 -8.83
CA VAL A 201 7.68 31.31 -7.74
C VAL A 201 8.70 30.16 -7.67
N LEU A 202 9.17 29.69 -8.82
CA LEU A 202 10.18 28.63 -8.92
C LEU A 202 11.57 29.04 -8.44
N SER A 203 11.90 30.33 -8.38
CA SER A 203 13.19 30.83 -7.89
C SER A 203 13.18 31.12 -6.38
N VAL A 204 12.06 30.90 -5.68
CA VAL A 204 12.02 31.04 -4.22
C VAL A 204 12.99 30.02 -3.60
N PRO A 205 13.92 30.43 -2.72
CA PRO A 205 14.88 29.52 -2.10
C PRO A 205 14.20 28.57 -1.11
N ALA A 206 14.76 27.38 -0.93
CA ALA A 206 14.24 26.33 -0.06
C ALA A 206 14.04 26.83 1.39
N LYS A 207 14.93 27.71 1.87
CA LYS A 207 14.80 28.34 3.19
C LYS A 207 13.53 29.16 3.39
N GLY A 208 12.94 29.67 2.32
CA GLY A 208 11.70 30.45 2.35
C GLY A 208 10.44 29.59 2.44
N ILE A 209 10.54 28.28 2.22
CA ILE A 209 9.39 27.36 2.18
C ILE A 209 9.53 26.16 3.12
N MET A 210 10.72 25.93 3.69
CA MET A 210 10.97 24.81 4.60
C MET A 210 10.25 24.97 5.94
N VAL A 211 9.85 23.84 6.51
CA VAL A 211 9.27 23.76 7.85
C VAL A 211 10.39 23.68 8.89
N LYS A 212 10.24 24.44 9.97
CA LYS A 212 11.12 24.46 11.15
C LYS A 212 10.28 24.58 12.44
N PRO A 213 10.70 23.97 13.57
CA PRO A 213 11.82 23.04 13.72
C PRO A 213 11.53 21.66 13.09
N VAL A 214 12.58 20.95 12.68
CA VAL A 214 12.43 19.57 12.13
C VAL A 214 12.34 18.58 13.28
N ILE A 215 11.33 17.71 13.25
CA ILE A 215 11.25 16.58 14.17
C ILE A 215 12.26 15.52 13.69
N THR A 216 13.17 15.14 14.57
CA THR A 216 14.28 14.24 14.25
C THR A 216 14.38 13.11 15.26
N VAL A 217 14.99 12.01 14.84
CA VAL A 217 15.29 10.85 15.71
C VAL A 217 16.73 10.40 15.49
N LEU A 218 17.26 9.60 16.42
CA LEU A 218 18.58 8.98 16.30
C LEU A 218 18.48 7.61 15.60
N PRO A 219 19.54 7.11 14.94
CA PRO A 219 19.55 5.80 14.27
C PRO A 219 19.04 4.64 15.15
N GLU A 220 19.36 4.68 16.44
CA GLU A 220 19.01 3.68 17.44
C GLU A 220 17.60 3.80 18.00
N THR A 221 16.86 4.86 17.64
CA THR A 221 15.48 5.08 18.09
C THR A 221 14.62 3.90 17.66
N LYS A 222 13.74 3.44 18.54
CA LYS A 222 12.88 2.30 18.24
C LYS A 222 11.74 2.71 17.32
N LEU A 223 11.23 1.77 16.51
CA LEU A 223 10.10 2.01 15.63
C LEU A 223 8.84 2.47 16.38
N ARG A 224 8.60 1.97 17.59
CA ARG A 224 7.48 2.41 18.43
C ARG A 224 7.56 3.91 18.72
N ASP A 225 8.74 4.38 19.12
CA ASP A 225 8.95 5.77 19.52
C ASP A 225 8.86 6.68 18.29
N ALA A 226 9.42 6.23 17.16
CA ALA A 226 9.32 6.93 15.88
C ALA A 226 7.85 7.05 15.39
N ALA A 227 7.07 5.97 15.48
CA ALA A 227 5.65 5.99 15.12
C ALA A 227 4.85 6.91 16.06
N GLU A 228 5.14 6.89 17.36
CA GLU A 228 4.52 7.81 18.34
C GLU A 228 4.85 9.27 18.05
N GLN A 229 6.09 9.58 17.67
CA GLN A 229 6.48 10.93 17.24
C GLN A 229 5.71 11.34 15.97
N MET A 230 5.62 10.46 14.97
CA MET A 230 4.84 10.74 13.75
C MET A 230 3.37 11.04 14.06
N HIS A 231 2.76 10.25 14.95
CA HIS A 231 1.38 10.45 15.39
C HIS A 231 1.21 11.76 16.15
N LYS A 232 2.04 11.99 17.17
CA LYS A 232 1.97 13.17 18.04
C LYS A 232 2.10 14.48 17.27
N PHE A 233 2.98 14.53 16.29
CA PHE A 233 3.26 15.73 15.52
C PHE A 233 2.47 15.81 14.21
N ASP A 234 1.61 14.82 13.91
CA ASP A 234 0.84 14.75 12.65
C ASP A 234 1.75 14.89 11.41
N ILE A 235 2.84 14.12 11.40
CA ILE A 235 3.84 14.13 10.32
C ILE A 235 3.95 12.77 9.64
N SER A 236 4.28 12.79 8.35
CA SER A 236 4.43 11.58 7.52
C SER A 236 5.87 11.12 7.35
N SER A 237 6.85 11.87 7.86
CA SER A 237 8.27 11.53 7.80
C SER A 237 9.04 12.03 9.00
N LEU A 238 10.17 11.36 9.29
CA LEU A 238 11.15 11.73 10.29
C LEU A 238 12.53 11.73 9.64
N VAL A 239 13.32 12.76 9.92
CA VAL A 239 14.72 12.81 9.50
C VAL A 239 15.58 12.18 10.60
N ILE A 240 16.36 11.17 10.24
CA ILE A 240 17.31 10.55 11.15
C ILE A 240 18.61 11.33 11.10
N VAL A 241 19.06 11.80 12.26
CA VAL A 241 20.26 12.64 12.37
C VAL A 241 21.35 11.97 13.20
N SER A 242 22.60 12.16 12.77
CA SER A 242 23.78 11.82 13.57
C SER A 242 24.77 12.97 13.51
N LYS A 243 25.25 13.44 14.67
CA LYS A 243 26.16 14.59 14.79
C LYS A 243 25.66 15.85 14.03
N GLY A 244 24.35 16.07 14.03
CA GLY A 244 23.70 17.21 13.36
C GLY A 244 23.54 17.09 11.84
N ARG A 245 23.93 15.97 11.23
CA ARG A 245 23.81 15.69 9.80
C ARG A 245 22.69 14.69 9.54
N PRO A 246 21.89 14.84 8.47
CA PRO A 246 20.92 13.83 8.07
C PRO A 246 21.64 12.57 7.56
N VAL A 247 21.40 11.44 8.22
CA VAL A 247 21.97 10.13 7.84
C VAL A 247 20.92 9.19 7.27
N GLY A 248 19.64 9.49 7.49
CA GLY A 248 18.51 8.73 6.98
C GLY A 248 17.22 9.55 6.95
N ILE A 249 16.23 9.03 6.24
CA ILE A 249 14.84 9.46 6.36
C ILE A 249 13.95 8.22 6.47
N VAL A 250 12.89 8.31 7.27
CA VAL A 250 11.86 7.28 7.37
C VAL A 250 10.50 7.94 7.19
N THR A 251 9.62 7.28 6.44
CA THR A 251 8.26 7.70 6.11
C THR A 251 7.28 6.62 6.51
N LYS A 252 5.98 6.95 6.56
CA LYS A 252 4.92 5.94 6.80
C LYS A 252 5.02 4.74 5.84
N ARG A 253 5.50 4.92 4.60
CA ARG A 253 5.69 3.81 3.64
C ARG A 253 6.76 2.82 4.12
N ASP A 254 7.85 3.29 4.71
CA ASP A 254 8.94 2.44 5.20
C ASP A 254 8.49 1.56 6.38
N PHE A 255 7.46 1.98 7.13
CA PHE A 255 6.81 1.13 8.15
C PHE A 255 5.90 0.07 7.51
N LEU A 256 5.16 0.43 6.46
CA LEU A 256 4.22 -0.47 5.79
C LEU A 256 4.91 -1.52 4.92
N GLU A 257 6.05 -1.19 4.30
CA GLU A 257 6.67 -2.04 3.28
C GLU A 257 7.13 -3.40 3.83
N PRO A 258 7.82 -3.50 4.98
CA PRO A 258 8.15 -4.81 5.51
C PRO A 258 6.92 -5.54 6.10
N LEU A 259 5.83 -4.83 6.49
CA LEU A 259 4.56 -5.47 6.88
C LEU A 259 3.89 -6.12 5.66
N ALA A 260 3.86 -5.41 4.53
CA ALA A 260 3.34 -5.91 3.28
C ALA A 260 4.14 -7.11 2.75
N GLN A 261 5.45 -7.18 3.03
CA GLN A 261 6.29 -8.34 2.69
C GLN A 261 6.01 -9.56 3.57
N MET A 262 5.49 -9.36 4.78
CA MET A 262 5.03 -10.47 5.65
C MET A 262 3.73 -11.10 5.17
N GLU A 263 2.97 -10.40 4.30
CA GLU A 263 1.83 -11.01 3.65
C GLU A 263 2.36 -12.11 2.72
N THR A 264 2.18 -13.36 3.15
CA THR A 264 2.53 -14.53 2.35
C THR A 264 1.95 -14.33 0.95
N PRO A 265 2.73 -14.43 -0.13
CA PRO A 265 2.15 -14.41 -1.46
C PRO A 265 1.03 -15.45 -1.44
N VAL A 266 -0.20 -15.04 -1.77
CA VAL A 266 -1.31 -15.96 -1.93
C VAL A 266 -0.80 -17.02 -2.88
N ARG A 267 -0.49 -18.21 -2.34
CA ARG A 267 0.06 -19.32 -3.10
C ARG A 267 -1.02 -19.70 -4.08
N ARG A 268 -1.02 -19.12 -5.28
CA ARG A 268 -1.93 -19.53 -6.36
C ARG A 268 -1.36 -20.82 -6.90
N LEU A 269 -1.79 -21.89 -6.28
CA LEU A 269 -1.55 -23.25 -6.70
C LEU A 269 -2.86 -23.70 -7.34
N MET A 270 -2.85 -23.84 -8.66
CA MET A 270 -4.02 -24.23 -9.42
C MET A 270 -3.89 -25.69 -9.85
N VAL A 271 -5.00 -26.42 -9.86
CA VAL A 271 -5.08 -27.75 -10.48
C VAL A 271 -5.94 -27.64 -11.73
N GLN A 272 -5.43 -28.12 -12.86
CA GLN A 272 -6.15 -28.19 -14.12
C GLN A 272 -6.23 -29.63 -14.60
N PHE A 273 -7.43 -30.11 -14.88
CA PHE A 273 -7.68 -31.46 -15.33
C PHE A 273 -7.85 -31.51 -16.84
N SER A 274 -7.25 -32.52 -17.47
CA SER A 274 -7.51 -32.90 -18.85
C SER A 274 -7.72 -34.42 -18.89
N VAL A 275 -8.96 -34.84 -19.11
CA VAL A 275 -9.35 -36.26 -19.09
C VAL A 275 -9.71 -36.72 -20.48
N LYS A 276 -9.37 -37.97 -20.80
CA LYS A 276 -9.76 -38.65 -22.04
C LYS A 276 -10.27 -40.04 -21.71
N ASP A 277 -11.54 -40.30 -22.01
CA ASP A 277 -12.17 -41.61 -21.81
C ASP A 277 -12.11 -42.10 -20.33
N VAL A 278 -12.06 -41.14 -19.38
CA VAL A 278 -12.08 -41.32 -17.92
C VAL A 278 -13.12 -40.37 -17.34
N GLU A 279 -14.02 -40.87 -16.50
CA GLU A 279 -14.93 -40.04 -15.71
C GLU A 279 -14.32 -39.76 -14.33
N ILE A 280 -14.26 -38.48 -13.94
CA ILE A 280 -13.82 -38.05 -12.60
C ILE A 280 -14.94 -37.26 -11.96
N ASP A 281 -15.50 -37.80 -10.88
CA ASP A 281 -16.56 -37.17 -10.10
C ASP A 281 -16.05 -36.07 -9.15
N GLU A 282 -16.96 -35.35 -8.50
CA GLU A 282 -16.59 -34.26 -7.58
C GLU A 282 -15.83 -34.73 -6.33
N ILE A 283 -16.11 -35.94 -5.84
CA ILE A 283 -15.45 -36.51 -4.66
C ILE A 283 -13.99 -36.80 -5.00
N GLN A 284 -13.75 -37.44 -6.14
CA GLN A 284 -12.42 -37.75 -6.65
C GLN A 284 -11.62 -36.48 -6.97
N ARG A 285 -12.26 -35.42 -7.49
CA ARG A 285 -11.61 -34.11 -7.65
C ARG A 285 -11.21 -33.51 -6.30
N GLY A 286 -12.11 -33.57 -5.32
CA GLY A 286 -11.85 -33.10 -3.96
C GLY A 286 -10.63 -33.80 -3.35
N PHE A 287 -10.57 -35.12 -3.49
CA PHE A 287 -9.42 -35.91 -3.03
C PHE A 287 -8.09 -35.48 -3.68
N ILE A 288 -8.07 -35.32 -5.01
CA ILE A 288 -6.86 -34.90 -5.73
C ILE A 288 -6.42 -33.49 -5.29
N MET A 289 -7.38 -32.59 -5.06
CA MET A 289 -7.12 -31.25 -4.56
C MET A 289 -6.52 -31.30 -3.14
N GLU A 290 -7.11 -32.07 -2.21
CA GLU A 290 -6.61 -32.21 -0.84
C GLU A 290 -5.20 -32.83 -0.77
N ASP A 291 -4.92 -33.85 -1.59
CA ASP A 291 -3.62 -34.50 -1.66
C ASP A 291 -2.55 -33.54 -2.20
N PHE A 292 -2.88 -32.77 -3.24
CA PHE A 292 -2.00 -31.72 -3.76
C PHE A 292 -1.81 -30.58 -2.76
N GLU A 293 -2.86 -30.14 -2.06
CA GLU A 293 -2.74 -29.15 -0.97
C GLU A 293 -1.80 -29.64 0.12
N SER A 294 -1.92 -30.90 0.55
CA SER A 294 -1.03 -31.53 1.53
C SER A 294 0.43 -31.56 1.07
N PHE A 295 0.68 -31.89 -0.20
CA PHE A 295 2.01 -31.80 -0.81
C PHE A 295 2.56 -30.37 -0.76
N THR A 296 1.75 -29.39 -1.18
CA THR A 296 2.19 -27.99 -1.23
C THR A 296 2.39 -27.39 0.16
N HIS A 297 1.68 -27.87 1.18
CA HIS A 297 1.92 -27.48 2.57
C HIS A 297 3.29 -27.99 3.05
N ARG A 298 3.62 -29.26 2.73
CA ARG A 298 4.89 -29.90 3.10
C ARG A 298 6.12 -29.25 2.44
N TYR A 299 6.00 -28.80 1.19
CA TYR A 299 7.09 -28.18 0.43
C TYR A 299 6.92 -26.66 0.27
N GLY A 300 6.05 -26.06 1.09
CA GLY A 300 5.52 -24.71 0.87
C GLY A 300 6.50 -23.57 1.07
N GLU A 301 7.59 -23.78 1.80
CA GLU A 301 8.63 -22.75 1.97
C GLU A 301 9.44 -22.51 0.67
N THR A 302 9.45 -23.48 -0.24
CA THR A 302 10.21 -23.41 -1.50
C THR A 302 9.36 -23.01 -2.70
N LEU A 303 8.06 -23.29 -2.66
CA LEU A 303 7.10 -23.17 -3.76
C LEU A 303 6.24 -21.89 -3.63
N GLU A 304 6.48 -20.90 -4.50
CA GLU A 304 5.82 -19.58 -4.45
C GLU A 304 4.46 -19.55 -5.18
N SER A 305 4.37 -20.13 -6.39
CA SER A 305 3.15 -20.21 -7.22
C SER A 305 3.33 -21.22 -8.35
N GLY A 306 2.26 -21.88 -8.79
CA GLY A 306 2.32 -22.83 -9.90
C GLY A 306 0.99 -23.46 -10.30
N THR A 307 0.98 -24.13 -11.44
CA THR A 307 -0.20 -24.88 -11.94
C THR A 307 0.18 -26.35 -12.09
N LEU A 308 -0.55 -27.22 -11.40
CA LEU A 308 -0.53 -28.66 -11.62
C LEU A 308 -1.51 -29.00 -12.73
N PHE A 309 -0.99 -29.53 -13.84
CA PHE A 309 -1.77 -30.11 -14.90
C PHE A 309 -1.86 -31.62 -14.65
N VAL A 310 -3.10 -32.12 -14.52
CA VAL A 310 -3.42 -33.52 -14.31
C VAL A 310 -4.03 -34.04 -15.60
N TYR A 311 -3.29 -34.87 -16.33
CA TYR A 311 -3.80 -35.57 -17.51
C TYR A 311 -4.10 -37.02 -17.16
N MET A 312 -5.31 -37.50 -17.46
CA MET A 312 -5.68 -38.89 -17.25
C MET A 312 -6.34 -39.49 -18.49
N LYS A 313 -5.97 -40.72 -18.83
CA LYS A 313 -6.51 -41.46 -19.97
C LYS A 313 -6.67 -42.94 -19.64
N THR A 314 -7.72 -43.58 -20.12
CA THR A 314 -7.84 -45.05 -20.07
C THR A 314 -6.97 -45.76 -21.11
N HIS A 315 -6.34 -46.83 -20.67
CA HIS A 315 -5.75 -47.87 -21.51
C HIS A 315 -6.73 -49.04 -21.56
N GLY A 316 -7.14 -49.45 -22.77
CA GLY A 316 -8.34 -50.25 -23.05
C GLY A 316 -8.40 -51.69 -22.53
N THR A 317 -7.69 -52.03 -21.45
CA THR A 317 -7.76 -53.34 -20.81
C THR A 317 -8.48 -53.23 -19.46
N ASN A 318 -9.72 -53.72 -19.43
CA ASN A 318 -10.50 -53.92 -18.21
C ASN A 318 -9.95 -55.13 -17.44
N PHE A 319 -9.61 -54.95 -16.17
CA PHE A 319 -9.34 -56.06 -15.27
C PHE A 319 -10.31 -55.99 -14.09
N LYS A 320 -11.16 -57.01 -13.92
CA LYS A 320 -12.15 -57.12 -12.82
C LYS A 320 -13.14 -55.93 -12.70
N GLY A 321 -13.43 -55.23 -13.78
CA GLY A 321 -14.38 -54.12 -13.81
C GLY A 321 -13.75 -52.73 -13.66
N ASP A 322 -12.47 -52.67 -13.29
CA ASP A 322 -11.73 -51.41 -13.19
C ASP A 322 -10.93 -51.16 -14.48
N GLN A 323 -11.03 -49.93 -14.98
CA GLN A 323 -10.29 -49.48 -16.15
C GLN A 323 -8.85 -49.14 -15.75
N LEU A 324 -7.86 -49.59 -16.52
CA LEU A 324 -6.47 -49.18 -16.35
C LEU A 324 -6.34 -47.70 -16.76
N ILE A 325 -5.91 -46.84 -15.85
CA ILE A 325 -5.74 -45.41 -16.08
C ILE A 325 -4.25 -45.10 -16.15
N HIS A 326 -3.86 -44.34 -17.16
CA HIS A 326 -2.56 -43.69 -17.25
C HIS A 326 -2.70 -42.22 -16.82
N CYS A 327 -2.02 -41.83 -15.76
CA CYS A 327 -1.96 -40.45 -15.27
C CYS A 327 -0.61 -39.81 -15.62
N ARG A 328 -0.65 -38.55 -16.07
CA ARG A 328 0.53 -37.71 -16.24
C ARG A 328 0.32 -36.40 -15.50
N LEU A 329 1.26 -36.09 -14.62
CA LEU A 329 1.29 -34.86 -13.85
C LEU A 329 2.37 -33.94 -14.42
N GLN A 330 2.03 -32.68 -14.62
CA GLN A 330 3.00 -31.63 -14.90
C GLN A 330 2.77 -30.47 -13.94
N PHE A 331 3.72 -30.21 -13.06
CA PHE A 331 3.66 -29.06 -12.17
C PHE A 331 4.56 -27.94 -12.70
N ARG A 332 3.95 -26.83 -13.15
CA ARG A 332 4.68 -25.67 -13.68
C ARG A 332 4.76 -24.60 -12.62
N THR A 333 5.97 -24.15 -12.32
CA THR A 333 6.25 -23.05 -11.40
C THR A 333 7.09 -21.99 -12.09
N ARG A 334 7.32 -20.84 -11.43
CA ARG A 334 8.28 -19.83 -11.92
C ARG A 334 9.72 -20.33 -11.98
N LYS A 335 10.08 -21.31 -11.15
CA LYS A 335 11.45 -21.84 -11.01
C LYS A 335 11.72 -23.05 -11.92
N GLY A 336 10.70 -23.60 -12.57
CA GLY A 336 10.84 -24.77 -13.43
C GLY A 336 9.55 -25.58 -13.58
N SER A 337 9.59 -26.60 -14.44
CA SER A 337 8.50 -27.57 -14.64
C SER A 337 8.93 -28.95 -14.16
N PHE A 338 8.06 -29.61 -13.40
CA PHE A 338 8.26 -30.96 -12.87
C PHE A 338 7.24 -31.91 -13.51
N PHE A 339 7.62 -33.17 -13.70
CA PHE A 339 6.79 -34.15 -14.40
C PHE A 339 6.79 -35.47 -13.65
N SER A 340 5.62 -36.12 -13.60
CA SER A 340 5.47 -37.51 -13.16
C SER A 340 4.46 -38.23 -14.06
N SER A 341 4.54 -39.55 -14.13
CA SER A 341 3.54 -40.38 -14.80
C SER A 341 3.46 -41.75 -14.14
N GLY A 342 2.25 -42.29 -14.03
CA GLY A 342 1.97 -43.59 -13.44
C GLY A 342 0.77 -44.27 -14.08
N GLU A 343 0.67 -45.57 -13.89
CA GLU A 343 -0.48 -46.38 -14.32
C GLU A 343 -1.08 -47.12 -13.12
N GLY A 344 -2.40 -47.22 -13.08
CA GLY A 344 -3.10 -47.86 -11.97
C GLY A 344 -4.57 -48.15 -12.25
N TYR A 345 -5.19 -48.87 -11.34
CA TYR A 345 -6.62 -49.17 -11.38
C TYR A 345 -7.31 -48.21 -10.39
N GLY A 346 -8.15 -47.32 -10.93
CA GLY A 346 -8.84 -46.28 -10.15
C GLY A 346 -8.13 -44.92 -10.13
N VAL A 347 -8.91 -43.84 -10.09
CA VAL A 347 -8.44 -42.45 -10.24
C VAL A 347 -7.51 -42.02 -9.10
N GLU A 348 -7.91 -42.27 -7.86
CA GLU A 348 -7.18 -41.86 -6.65
C GLU A 348 -5.86 -42.60 -6.49
N GLN A 349 -5.88 -43.93 -6.70
CA GLN A 349 -4.70 -44.76 -6.62
C GLN A 349 -3.69 -44.33 -7.68
N THR A 350 -4.14 -44.11 -8.92
CA THR A 350 -3.26 -43.74 -10.04
C THR A 350 -2.64 -42.35 -9.86
N PHE A 351 -3.34 -41.40 -9.22
CA PHE A 351 -2.79 -40.06 -8.95
C PHE A 351 -1.61 -40.08 -7.96
N ARG A 352 -1.60 -41.04 -7.03
CA ARG A 352 -0.56 -41.17 -5.99
C ARG A 352 0.70 -41.94 -6.42
N VAL A 353 0.64 -42.62 -7.56
CA VAL A 353 1.77 -43.36 -8.17
C VAL A 353 2.69 -42.38 -8.87
#